data_AF-A0A965FVV9-F1
#
_entry.id   AF-A0A965FVV9-F1
#
_cell.length_a   1.000
_cell.length_b   1.000
_cell.length_c   1.000
_cell.angle_alpha   90.00
_cell.angle_beta   90.00
_cell.angle_gamma   90.00
#
_symmetry.space_group_name_H-M   'P 1'
#
loop_
_entity.id
_entity.type
_entity.pdbx_description
1 polymer ?
#
loop_
_entity_poly.entity_id
_entity_poly.type
_entity_poly.pdbx_seq_one_letter_code
_entity_poly.pdbx_strand_id
1 'polypeptide(L)'
;MSQIIKTLKALAENLPLIAEEGNFTTCRSKAEISLSIVESTGQSPEFVSGVLELQQQYWSAMGLLEPSQLAKGFWQFTSFPSSLAARSLLETVQSERPQLFERGWWTNENFVEDQRNFLIELEDRRMAYHSSEKPNPIRHVQVAWALIKLDGMFLMNHREDNSRNDVPNYVFIGGRL
;
A
#
# COMPACT_ATOMS: atom_id res chain seq x y z
N MET A 1 -1.67 25.74 -3.13
CA MET A 1 -2.12 24.37 -2.78
C MET A 1 -2.42 23.63 -4.08
N SER A 2 -1.86 22.43 -4.30
CA SER A 2 -2.12 21.71 -5.56
C SER A 2 -3.61 21.42 -5.71
N GLN A 3 -4.09 21.33 -6.96
CA GLN A 3 -5.50 20.98 -7.22
C GLN A 3 -5.87 19.67 -6.52
N ILE A 4 -4.98 18.66 -6.58
CA ILE A 4 -5.17 17.36 -5.92
C ILE A 4 -5.34 17.52 -4.41
N ILE A 5 -4.48 18.28 -3.72
CA ILE A 5 -4.57 18.46 -2.26
C ILE A 5 -5.90 19.13 -1.87
N LYS A 6 -6.37 20.09 -2.69
CA LYS A 6 -7.67 20.73 -2.46
C LYS A 6 -8.83 19.73 -2.56
N THR A 7 -8.80 18.83 -3.55
CA THR A 7 -9.79 17.76 -3.72
C THR A 7 -9.77 16.77 -2.57
N LEU A 8 -8.59 16.34 -2.15
CA LEU A 8 -8.42 15.34 -1.08
C LEU A 8 -8.89 15.88 0.28
N LYS A 9 -8.66 17.16 0.55
CA LYS A 9 -9.21 17.84 1.75
C LYS A 9 -10.73 17.86 1.73
N ALA A 10 -11.33 18.26 0.60
CA ALA A 10 -12.78 18.24 0.45
C ALA A 10 -13.35 16.80 0.52
N LEU A 11 -12.59 15.80 0.06
CA LEU A 11 -12.99 14.40 0.18
C LEU A 11 -13.10 13.95 1.64
N ALA A 12 -12.15 14.35 2.50
CA ALA A 12 -12.14 13.95 3.92
C ALA A 12 -13.45 14.30 4.65
N GLU A 13 -14.06 15.42 4.30
CA GLU A 13 -15.33 15.92 4.84
C GLU A 13 -16.55 15.15 4.30
N ASN A 14 -16.42 14.47 3.17
CA ASN A 14 -17.50 13.76 2.49
C ASN A 14 -17.49 12.23 2.72
N LEU A 15 -16.56 11.72 3.51
CA LEU A 15 -16.42 10.28 3.75
C LEU A 15 -17.55 9.69 4.60
N PRO A 16 -17.92 8.42 4.36
CA PRO A 16 -18.83 7.68 5.23
C PRO A 16 -18.32 7.66 6.69
N LEU A 17 -19.28 7.77 7.60
CA LEU A 17 -19.11 7.55 9.03
C LEU A 17 -19.40 6.10 9.39
N ILE A 18 -18.64 5.57 10.34
CA ILE A 18 -18.84 4.28 10.97
C ILE A 18 -18.47 4.43 12.45
N ALA A 19 -19.28 3.87 13.35
CA ALA A 19 -19.00 3.90 14.78
C ALA A 19 -17.96 2.84 15.15
N GLU A 20 -17.15 3.14 16.17
CA GLU A 20 -16.23 2.17 16.77
C GLU A 20 -16.99 1.06 17.51
N GLU A 21 -18.06 1.46 18.22
CA GLU A 21 -18.95 0.55 18.94
C GLU A 21 -20.37 0.58 18.35
N GLY A 22 -20.99 -0.60 18.28
CA GLY A 22 -22.35 -0.77 17.76
C GLY A 22 -22.41 -0.90 16.23
N ASN A 23 -23.63 -0.82 15.68
CA ASN A 23 -23.92 -1.15 14.29
C ASN A 23 -24.15 0.08 13.40
N PHE A 24 -23.71 1.26 13.83
CA PHE A 24 -23.92 2.48 13.05
C PHE A 24 -22.89 2.58 11.93
N THR A 25 -23.39 2.62 10.69
CA THR A 25 -22.61 2.88 9.48
C THR A 25 -23.44 3.69 8.53
N THR A 26 -22.79 4.61 7.83
CA THR A 26 -23.40 5.37 6.73
C THR A 26 -22.86 4.88 5.40
N CYS A 27 -23.59 5.24 4.34
CA CYS A 27 -23.27 4.93 2.97
C CYS A 27 -23.41 6.23 2.18
N ARG A 28 -22.47 6.52 1.26
CA ARG A 28 -22.46 7.76 0.47
C ARG A 28 -22.34 7.45 -1.01
N SER A 29 -23.15 8.09 -1.85
CA SER A 29 -23.02 7.93 -3.30
C SER A 29 -21.73 8.59 -3.78
N LYS A 30 -20.96 7.91 -4.65
CA LYS A 30 -19.79 8.51 -5.31
C LYS A 30 -20.17 9.76 -6.10
N ALA A 31 -21.35 9.74 -6.73
CA ALA A 31 -21.84 10.89 -7.50
C ALA A 31 -22.14 12.10 -6.60
N GLU A 32 -22.74 11.88 -5.43
CA GLU A 32 -22.99 12.94 -4.44
C GLU A 32 -21.69 13.51 -3.86
N ILE A 33 -20.71 12.64 -3.56
CA ILE A 33 -19.37 13.07 -3.13
C ILE A 33 -18.73 13.94 -4.21
N SER A 34 -18.79 13.50 -5.48
CA SER A 34 -18.24 14.25 -6.62
C SER A 34 -18.87 15.64 -6.74
N LEU A 35 -20.20 15.72 -6.71
CA LEU A 35 -20.92 17.00 -6.78
C LEU A 35 -20.53 17.93 -5.64
N SER A 36 -20.54 17.45 -4.40
CA SER A 36 -20.15 18.22 -3.21
C SER A 36 -18.72 18.77 -3.31
N ILE A 37 -17.78 17.98 -3.86
CA ILE A 37 -16.39 18.41 -4.06
C ILE A 37 -16.29 19.43 -5.20
N VAL A 38 -16.99 19.23 -6.32
CA VAL A 38 -17.02 20.20 -7.42
C VAL A 38 -17.55 21.55 -6.94
N GLU A 39 -18.66 21.55 -6.20
CA GLU A 39 -19.28 22.76 -5.65
C GLU A 39 -18.37 23.49 -4.66
N SER A 40 -17.73 22.75 -3.73
CA SER A 40 -16.86 23.35 -2.71
C SER A 40 -15.50 23.80 -3.23
N THR A 41 -14.97 23.14 -4.28
CA THR A 41 -13.62 23.41 -4.78
C THR A 41 -13.56 24.22 -6.07
N GLY A 42 -14.65 24.27 -6.85
CA GLY A 42 -14.69 24.90 -8.17
C GLY A 42 -13.85 24.18 -9.23
N GLN A 43 -13.49 22.92 -9.00
CA GLN A 43 -12.70 22.11 -9.94
C GLN A 43 -13.60 21.49 -11.02
N SER A 44 -12.99 21.08 -12.14
CA SER A 44 -13.76 20.42 -13.20
C SER A 44 -14.26 19.04 -12.74
N PRO A 45 -15.49 18.64 -13.12
CA PRO A 45 -16.05 17.33 -12.78
C PRO A 45 -15.15 16.16 -13.19
N GLU A 46 -14.47 16.27 -14.34
CA GLU A 46 -13.58 15.23 -14.86
C GLU A 46 -12.35 15.04 -13.97
N PHE A 47 -11.79 16.16 -13.48
CA PHE A 47 -10.64 16.13 -12.56
C PHE A 47 -11.02 15.49 -11.23
N VAL A 48 -12.15 15.91 -10.65
CA VAL A 48 -12.67 15.33 -9.40
C VAL A 48 -12.95 13.85 -9.59
N SER A 49 -13.60 13.44 -10.69
CA SER A 49 -13.87 12.02 -10.97
C SER A 49 -12.58 11.20 -11.04
N GLY A 50 -11.54 11.70 -11.72
CA GLY A 50 -10.25 11.02 -11.79
C GLY A 50 -9.58 10.84 -10.43
N VAL A 51 -9.62 11.86 -9.56
CA VAL A 51 -9.09 11.76 -8.19
C VAL A 51 -9.90 10.75 -7.36
N LEU A 52 -11.23 10.79 -7.44
CA LEU A 52 -12.09 9.85 -6.71
C LEU A 52 -11.93 8.41 -7.20
N GLU A 53 -11.74 8.20 -8.51
CA GLU A 53 -11.46 6.88 -9.07
C GLU A 53 -10.14 6.32 -8.57
N LEU A 54 -9.08 7.12 -8.59
CA LEU A 54 -7.78 6.72 -8.06
C LEU A 54 -7.89 6.32 -6.58
N GLN A 55 -8.56 7.15 -5.77
CA GLN A 55 -8.73 6.87 -4.35
C GLN A 55 -9.57 5.60 -4.12
N GLN A 56 -10.63 5.41 -4.90
CA GLN A 56 -11.46 4.20 -4.86
C GLN A 56 -10.65 2.96 -5.18
N GLN A 57 -9.79 3.01 -6.22
CA GLN A 57 -8.96 1.86 -6.60
C GLN A 57 -8.00 1.47 -5.47
N TYR A 58 -7.33 2.43 -4.84
CA TYR A 58 -6.46 2.15 -3.70
C TYR A 58 -7.22 1.55 -2.51
N TRP A 59 -8.35 2.14 -2.12
CA TRP A 59 -9.13 1.63 -0.99
C TRP A 59 -9.79 0.30 -1.27
N SER A 60 -10.17 0.02 -2.53
CA SER A 60 -10.68 -1.29 -2.95
C SER A 60 -9.57 -2.34 -2.90
N ALA A 61 -8.37 -2.02 -3.40
CA ALA A 61 -7.21 -2.91 -3.35
C ALA A 61 -6.79 -3.25 -1.91
N MET A 62 -7.02 -2.32 -0.97
CA MET A 62 -6.78 -2.53 0.45
C MET A 62 -7.96 -3.20 1.20
N GLY A 63 -9.08 -3.49 0.52
CA GLY A 63 -10.27 -4.10 1.13
C GLY A 63 -11.00 -3.19 2.12
N LEU A 64 -10.86 -1.87 1.99
CA LEU A 64 -11.43 -0.92 2.95
C LEU A 64 -12.91 -0.61 2.69
N LEU A 65 -13.36 -0.78 1.45
CA LEU A 65 -14.73 -0.48 1.03
C LEU A 65 -15.56 -1.76 0.89
N GLU A 66 -16.83 -1.69 1.27
CA GLU A 66 -17.80 -2.79 1.17
C GLU A 66 -18.10 -3.11 -0.31
N PRO A 67 -17.70 -4.29 -0.84
CA PRO A 67 -17.79 -4.60 -2.26
C PRO A 67 -19.22 -4.52 -2.81
N SER A 68 -20.21 -4.93 -2.01
CA SER A 68 -21.61 -4.94 -2.45
C SER A 68 -22.21 -3.54 -2.63
N GLN A 69 -21.77 -2.56 -1.84
CA GLN A 69 -22.14 -1.16 -2.01
C GLN A 69 -21.34 -0.50 -3.12
N LEU A 70 -20.05 -0.85 -3.23
CA LEU A 70 -19.17 -0.33 -4.26
C LEU A 70 -19.68 -0.65 -5.66
N ALA A 71 -20.17 -1.88 -5.88
CA ALA A 71 -20.80 -2.30 -7.13
C ALA A 71 -22.06 -1.48 -7.50
N LYS A 72 -22.70 -0.85 -6.51
CA LYS A 72 -23.87 0.02 -6.69
C LYS A 72 -23.49 1.50 -6.83
N GLY A 73 -22.21 1.84 -6.84
CA GLY A 73 -21.72 3.22 -6.93
C GLY A 73 -21.68 3.96 -5.58
N PHE A 74 -21.73 3.24 -4.46
CA PHE A 74 -21.68 3.82 -3.13
C PHE A 74 -20.39 3.45 -2.40
N TRP A 75 -19.92 4.36 -1.55
CA TRP A 75 -18.83 4.11 -0.61
C TRP A 75 -19.41 3.86 0.77
N GLN A 76 -18.97 2.75 1.36
CA GLN A 76 -19.20 2.36 2.74
C GLN A 76 -17.93 1.65 3.22
N PHE A 77 -17.46 1.97 4.42
CA PHE A 77 -16.31 1.27 5.00
C PHE A 77 -16.74 -0.09 5.56
N THR A 78 -15.90 -1.11 5.40
CA THR A 78 -16.14 -2.47 5.90
C THR A 78 -16.16 -2.57 7.43
N SER A 79 -15.46 -1.67 8.12
CA SER A 79 -15.32 -1.66 9.57
C SER A 79 -14.75 -0.31 10.06
N PHE A 80 -14.79 -0.07 11.37
CA PHE A 80 -14.12 1.10 11.95
C PHE A 80 -12.61 1.14 11.66
N PRO A 81 -11.84 0.04 11.81
CA PRO A 81 -10.43 0.00 11.41
C PRO A 81 -10.20 0.37 9.93
N SER A 82 -11.08 -0.04 9.01
CA SER A 82 -10.89 0.30 7.59
C SER A 82 -11.16 1.78 7.30
N SER A 83 -12.14 2.38 7.96
CA SER A 83 -12.34 3.84 7.96
C SER A 83 -11.11 4.58 8.51
N LEU A 84 -10.57 4.13 9.64
CA LEU A 84 -9.39 4.74 10.26
C LEU A 84 -8.15 4.64 9.36
N ALA A 85 -7.92 3.49 8.73
CA ALA A 85 -6.84 3.30 7.76
C ALA A 85 -6.99 4.22 6.55
N ALA A 86 -8.18 4.29 5.95
CA ALA A 86 -8.48 5.16 4.82
C ALA A 86 -8.23 6.63 5.14
N ARG A 87 -8.71 7.09 6.30
CA ARG A 87 -8.53 8.48 6.78
C ARG A 87 -7.06 8.78 7.11
N SER A 88 -6.34 7.86 7.74
CA SER A 88 -4.92 8.05 8.06
C SER A 88 -4.07 8.19 6.80
N LEU A 89 -4.35 7.39 5.77
CA LEU A 89 -3.70 7.51 4.47
C LEU A 89 -4.04 8.83 3.79
N LEU A 90 -5.32 9.22 3.80
CA LEU A 90 -5.79 10.48 3.22
C LEU A 90 -5.14 11.70 3.88
N GLU A 91 -5.11 11.72 5.21
CA GLU A 91 -4.47 12.76 6.04
C GLU A 91 -2.97 12.86 5.77
N THR A 92 -2.34 11.71 5.57
CA THR A 92 -0.94 11.63 5.14
C THR A 92 -0.81 12.31 3.78
N VAL A 93 -1.45 11.83 2.72
CA VAL A 93 -1.21 12.37 1.36
C VAL A 93 -1.57 13.86 1.15
N GLN A 94 -2.41 14.46 2.01
CA GLN A 94 -2.77 15.88 1.92
C GLN A 94 -1.79 16.84 2.64
N SER A 95 -0.91 16.31 3.49
CA SER A 95 0.02 17.11 4.30
C SER A 95 1.25 17.54 3.50
N GLU A 96 1.94 18.61 3.91
CA GLU A 96 3.09 19.18 3.15
C GLU A 96 4.40 18.38 3.30
N ARG A 97 4.51 17.51 4.32
CA ARG A 97 5.65 16.59 4.51
C ARG A 97 5.20 15.21 4.97
N PRO A 98 4.40 14.50 4.17
CA PRO A 98 3.80 13.28 4.65
C PRO A 98 4.68 12.08 4.38
N GLN A 99 4.97 11.33 5.43
CA GLN A 99 5.65 10.05 5.34
C GLN A 99 4.97 9.09 6.30
N LEU A 100 4.62 7.89 5.81
CA LEU A 100 4.16 6.79 6.66
C LEU A 100 5.33 6.16 7.44
N PHE A 101 6.53 6.32 6.92
CA PHE A 101 7.77 5.79 7.48
C PHE A 101 8.65 6.94 7.97
N GLU A 102 9.53 6.65 8.91
CA GLU A 102 10.54 7.60 9.35
C GLU A 102 11.38 8.10 8.17
N ARG A 103 11.83 9.36 8.25
CA ARG A 103 12.70 9.93 7.24
C ARG A 103 13.98 9.11 7.11
N GLY A 104 14.28 8.68 5.89
CA GLY A 104 15.46 7.89 5.60
C GLY A 104 15.31 6.41 5.96
N TRP A 105 14.13 5.96 6.39
CA TRP A 105 13.87 4.56 6.73
C TRP A 105 14.29 3.63 5.59
N TRP A 106 13.93 3.94 4.34
CA TRP A 106 14.27 3.17 3.14
C TRP A 106 15.74 3.16 2.75
N THR A 107 16.57 4.03 3.32
CA THR A 107 18.00 4.17 2.97
C THR A 107 18.92 3.82 4.14
N ASN A 108 18.36 3.50 5.30
CA ASN A 108 19.11 3.27 6.52
C ASN A 108 19.36 1.77 6.70
N GLU A 109 20.63 1.39 6.74
CA GLU A 109 21.08 -0.01 6.85
C GLU A 109 20.65 -0.68 8.17
N ASN A 110 20.38 0.10 9.21
CA ASN A 110 19.89 -0.43 10.49
C ASN A 110 18.47 -1.00 10.40
N PHE A 111 17.71 -0.66 9.35
CA PHE A 111 16.33 -1.14 9.14
C PHE A 111 16.22 -2.21 8.04
N VAL A 112 17.34 -2.78 7.56
CA VAL A 112 17.33 -3.74 6.42
C VAL A 112 16.39 -4.91 6.66
N GLU A 113 16.37 -5.47 7.86
CA GLU A 113 15.47 -6.60 8.18
C GLU A 113 14.00 -6.17 8.28
N ASP A 114 13.71 -4.98 8.82
CA ASP A 114 12.34 -4.45 8.87
C ASP A 114 11.82 -4.12 7.46
N GLN A 115 12.66 -3.51 6.62
CA GLN A 115 12.38 -3.26 5.19
C GLN A 115 12.10 -4.57 4.46
N ARG A 116 12.94 -5.58 4.66
CA ARG A 116 12.79 -6.91 4.05
C ARG A 116 11.47 -7.53 4.48
N ASN A 117 11.16 -7.54 5.77
CA ASN A 117 9.94 -8.14 6.30
C ASN A 117 8.68 -7.44 5.78
N PHE A 118 8.68 -6.10 5.76
CA PHE A 118 7.59 -5.31 5.20
C PHE A 118 7.34 -5.62 3.72
N LEU A 119 8.40 -5.69 2.91
CA LEU A 119 8.28 -6.00 1.48
C LEU A 119 7.81 -7.43 1.22
N ILE A 120 8.24 -8.39 2.05
CA ILE A 120 7.74 -9.77 1.99
C ILE A 120 6.25 -9.80 2.30
N GLU A 121 5.81 -9.16 3.38
CA GLU A 121 4.39 -9.13 3.76
C GLU A 121 3.53 -8.48 2.68
N LEU A 122 3.99 -7.36 2.12
CA LEU A 122 3.30 -6.65 1.04
C LEU A 122 3.14 -7.55 -0.20
N GLU A 123 4.20 -8.25 -0.59
CA GLU A 123 4.18 -9.14 -1.75
C GLU A 123 3.32 -10.39 -1.50
N ASP A 124 3.40 -10.98 -0.32
CA ASP A 124 2.59 -12.15 0.05
C ASP A 124 1.10 -11.80 0.03
N ARG A 125 0.71 -10.64 0.56
CA ARG A 125 -0.67 -10.12 0.46
C ARG A 125 -1.08 -9.91 -1.01
N ARG A 126 -0.21 -9.29 -1.81
CA ARG A 126 -0.48 -9.07 -3.25
C ARG A 126 -0.72 -10.39 -3.96
N MET A 127 0.07 -11.43 -3.67
CA MET A 127 -0.10 -12.75 -4.28
C MET A 127 -1.37 -13.45 -3.80
N ALA A 128 -1.64 -13.44 -2.49
CA ALA A 128 -2.78 -14.13 -1.90
C ALA A 128 -4.14 -13.62 -2.41
N TYR A 129 -4.23 -12.32 -2.72
CA TYR A 129 -5.49 -11.68 -3.14
C TYR A 129 -5.51 -11.28 -4.62
N HIS A 130 -4.55 -11.73 -5.44
CA HIS A 130 -4.55 -11.45 -6.87
C HIS A 130 -5.62 -12.28 -7.60
N SER A 131 -6.41 -11.64 -8.46
CA SER A 131 -7.53 -12.28 -9.17
C SER A 131 -7.13 -13.40 -10.12
N SER A 132 -5.89 -13.40 -10.63
CA SER A 132 -5.39 -14.41 -11.58
C SER A 132 -4.67 -15.61 -10.93
N GLU A 133 -4.53 -15.66 -9.60
CA GLU A 133 -3.68 -16.63 -8.83
C GLU A 133 -2.20 -16.69 -9.25
N LYS A 134 -1.81 -15.97 -10.31
CA LYS A 134 -0.47 -15.86 -10.88
C LYS A 134 -0.18 -14.41 -11.25
N PRO A 135 -0.03 -13.51 -10.26
CA PRO A 135 0.47 -12.17 -10.55
C PRO A 135 1.86 -12.24 -11.18
N ASN A 136 2.16 -11.30 -12.09
CA ASN A 136 3.53 -11.12 -12.54
C ASN A 136 4.42 -10.75 -11.34
N PRO A 137 5.62 -11.34 -11.22
CA PRO A 137 6.56 -10.96 -10.16
C PRO A 137 7.00 -9.51 -10.35
N ILE A 138 7.00 -8.74 -9.26
CA ILE A 138 7.54 -7.36 -9.25
C ILE A 138 9.01 -7.37 -8.84
N ARG A 139 9.37 -8.27 -7.92
CA ARG A 139 10.74 -8.49 -7.49
C ARG A 139 11.42 -9.49 -8.42
N HIS A 140 12.29 -8.99 -9.30
CA HIS A 140 13.22 -9.84 -10.05
C HIS A 140 14.55 -9.90 -9.30
N VAL A 141 14.88 -11.06 -8.73
CA VAL A 141 16.26 -11.35 -8.31
C VAL A 141 16.90 -12.12 -9.46
N GLN A 142 17.74 -11.44 -10.25
CA GLN A 142 18.57 -12.13 -11.23
C GLN A 142 19.68 -12.85 -10.48
N VAL A 143 19.70 -14.19 -10.60
CA VAL A 143 20.72 -15.02 -10.00
C VAL A 143 21.72 -15.42 -11.07
N ALA A 144 22.94 -14.89 -10.98
CA ALA A 144 24.09 -15.48 -11.65
C ALA A 144 24.70 -16.52 -10.69
N TRP A 145 24.58 -17.79 -11.05
CA TRP A 145 25.26 -18.87 -10.34
C TRP A 145 26.64 -19.07 -10.99
N ALA A 146 27.70 -18.88 -10.21
CA ALA A 146 29.04 -19.31 -10.56
C ALA A 146 29.65 -20.03 -9.35
N LEU A 147 30.00 -21.29 -9.53
CA LEU A 147 30.82 -22.03 -8.56
C LEU A 147 32.28 -21.78 -8.92
N ILE A 148 32.92 -20.86 -8.19
CA ILE A 148 34.34 -20.57 -8.37
C ILE A 148 35.12 -21.40 -7.35
N LYS A 149 35.94 -22.33 -7.85
CA LYS A 149 36.88 -23.13 -7.05
C LYS A 149 38.32 -22.72 -7.36
N LEU A 150 39.06 -22.33 -6.33
CA LEU A 150 40.49 -21.99 -6.41
C LEU A 150 41.22 -22.68 -5.26
N ASP A 151 42.31 -23.40 -5.56
CA ASP A 151 43.16 -24.09 -4.56
C ASP A 151 42.39 -24.97 -3.56
N GLY A 152 41.37 -25.66 -4.04
CA GLY A 152 40.55 -26.55 -3.19
C GLY A 152 39.45 -25.82 -2.39
N MET A 153 39.38 -24.49 -2.44
CA MET A 153 38.40 -23.67 -1.74
C MET A 153 37.32 -23.15 -2.68
N PHE A 154 36.12 -22.90 -2.14
CA PHE A 154 35.01 -22.30 -2.88
C PHE A 154 34.84 -20.83 -2.51
N LEU A 155 34.55 -19.97 -3.50
CA LEU A 155 34.10 -18.61 -3.24
C LEU A 155 32.65 -18.64 -2.73
N MET A 156 32.41 -18.07 -1.55
CA MET A 156 31.10 -17.98 -0.92
C MET A 156 30.81 -16.52 -0.54
N ASN A 157 29.55 -16.12 -0.58
CA ASN A 157 29.09 -14.83 -0.08
C ASN A 157 28.79 -14.92 1.41
N HIS A 158 29.24 -13.94 2.18
CA HIS A 158 28.77 -13.76 3.54
C HIS A 158 27.39 -13.10 3.49
N ARG A 159 26.42 -13.71 4.15
CA ARG A 159 25.04 -13.21 4.18
C ARG A 159 24.97 -11.86 4.88
N GLU A 160 24.11 -10.97 4.36
CA GLU A 160 23.76 -9.73 5.05
C GLU A 160 22.95 -10.02 6.32
N ASP A 161 22.11 -11.07 6.31
CA ASP A 161 21.31 -11.54 7.46
C ASP A 161 22.09 -12.53 8.36
N ASN A 162 23.24 -12.11 8.87
CA ASN A 162 24.17 -12.95 9.65
C ASN A 162 23.74 -13.29 11.10
N SER A 163 22.57 -12.81 11.53
CA SER A 163 22.04 -12.98 12.89
C SER A 163 21.20 -14.24 13.08
N ARG A 164 20.97 -15.01 12.01
CA ARG A 164 20.20 -16.26 12.04
C ARG A 164 21.07 -17.45 12.46
N ASN A 165 20.83 -17.97 13.67
CA ASN A 165 21.58 -19.12 14.21
C ASN A 165 21.21 -20.46 13.57
N ASP A 166 20.11 -20.53 12.82
CA ASP A 166 19.57 -21.74 12.19
C ASP A 166 20.08 -21.99 10.77
N VAL A 167 20.84 -21.05 10.18
CA VAL A 167 21.40 -21.17 8.82
C VAL A 167 22.87 -20.78 8.75
N PRO A 168 23.66 -21.36 7.82
CA PRO A 168 25.06 -20.96 7.62
C PRO A 168 25.19 -19.50 7.14
N ASN A 169 26.13 -18.76 7.73
CA ASN A 169 26.42 -17.37 7.38
C ASN A 169 27.16 -17.20 6.04
N TYR A 170 27.80 -18.26 5.55
CA TYR A 170 28.42 -18.28 4.22
C TYR A 170 27.60 -19.18 3.30
N VAL A 171 27.16 -18.62 2.18
CA VAL A 171 26.34 -19.33 1.17
C VAL A 171 26.93 -19.13 -0.21
N PHE A 172 26.63 -20.04 -1.14
CA PHE A 172 26.93 -19.76 -2.53
C PHE A 172 26.17 -18.53 -3.01
N ILE A 173 26.79 -17.78 -3.91
CA ILE A 173 26.17 -16.62 -4.55
C ILE A 173 24.91 -17.12 -5.26
N GLY A 174 23.75 -16.67 -4.80
CA GLY A 174 22.46 -17.26 -5.17
C GLY A 174 21.26 -16.59 -4.50
N GLY A 175 20.06 -16.84 -5.03
CA GLY A 175 18.79 -16.34 -4.51
C GLY A 175 17.63 -17.28 -4.85
N ARG A 176 16.44 -16.99 -4.31
CA ARG A 176 15.21 -17.75 -4.60
C ARG A 176 14.71 -17.37 -6.01
N LEU A 177 14.35 -18.38 -6.82
CA LEU A 177 13.62 -18.22 -8.08
C LEU A 177 12.18 -17.75 -7.84
#